data_AF-A0A538U223-F1
#
_entry.id   AF-A0A538U223-F1
#
_cell.length_a   1.000
_cell.length_b   1.000
_cell.length_c   1.000
_cell.angle_alpha   90.00
_cell.angle_beta   90.00
_cell.angle_gamma   90.00
#
_symmetry.space_group_name_H-M   'P 1'
#
loop_
_entity.id
_entity.type
_entity.pdbx_description
1 polymer ?
#
loop_
_entity_poly.entity_id
_entity_poly.type
_entity_poly.pdbx_seq_one_letter_code
_entity_poly.pdbx_strand_id
1 'polypeptide(L)'
;MEVQHQAHGPIEAAAPEGGPPADAHLTEPVVKAVAAWVNQFARTLKTGRLYHPNNPVVVRFRGELIASLTRLLDEVGPFTCKFTNDDILFDDVSLHPAKSRDDNLALHFHRDGVRALTFNPGITARELDALLDAVALVSGKAQVEDDLVTLFWQANLDHVDVDYVPAEGDVGAGAEGEALVPWPTAAADETPEAPTDAAAETTPAASGSRSDDWSTGEATVEVEAGFDELDTLARGELDRFRAEFAAEHEVSIMTTALAIARAYLNAGATREDRVELGRFLPRMLRLALAEGSWLEAREGLALLRACESDQWSVETFTQELFQPISVATTVEILDRQEGVQVAEFVALARTLGEQAVEWLNLTLAESQQRRTRRALAEAISDLCRDHPEQMAQLVGDPRWYVVRNAVQILGWIGGDGIIGLLRAAMRHRDPRVRREVVAALGRVSDVAARPLLLEMLTGADTRLFCAVLHQLVTQRDAETAHLLVGYLRNPTYDRRPDAEKHAIVSTLGAVGTDDALPDLEAELAKGNWLARGAETHRLAIARCIARIGTPRARDLLERGALSRRGAVRDACVEAVKGLHGHP
;
A
#
# COMPACT_ATOMS: atom_id res chain seq x y z
N MET A 1 -45.58 14.24 -48.63
CA MET A 1 -44.62 14.96 -49.48
C MET A 1 -43.74 15.80 -48.58
N GLU A 2 -42.50 16.00 -48.97
CA GLU A 2 -41.42 16.53 -48.12
C GLU A 2 -41.42 18.07 -48.08
N VAL A 3 -40.51 18.63 -47.26
CA VAL A 3 -39.97 20.01 -47.30
C VAL A 3 -40.63 21.11 -46.42
N GLN A 4 -39.80 21.62 -45.51
CA GLN A 4 -39.74 22.96 -44.86
C GLN A 4 -40.84 23.45 -43.90
N HIS A 5 -40.40 23.67 -42.64
CA HIS A 5 -40.75 24.86 -41.86
C HIS A 5 -39.49 25.39 -41.13
N GLN A 6 -39.13 26.65 -41.37
CA GLN A 6 -38.31 27.45 -40.46
C GLN A 6 -39.23 28.35 -39.62
N ALA A 7 -39.01 28.41 -38.32
CA ALA A 7 -39.30 29.57 -37.45
C ALA A 7 -38.54 29.42 -36.12
N HIS A 8 -38.10 30.53 -35.52
CA HIS A 8 -37.14 30.56 -34.40
C HIS A 8 -37.72 30.32 -32.99
N GLY A 9 -36.84 29.84 -32.10
CA GLY A 9 -36.80 30.20 -30.67
C GLY A 9 -37.63 29.31 -29.74
N PRO A 10 -37.03 28.77 -28.66
CA PRO A 10 -36.78 29.63 -27.50
C PRO A 10 -35.41 29.46 -26.80
N ILE A 11 -35.25 30.23 -25.73
CA ILE A 11 -34.02 30.53 -24.98
C ILE A 11 -33.60 29.40 -24.01
N GLU A 12 -32.28 29.34 -23.82
CA GLU A 12 -31.42 28.51 -22.97
C GLU A 12 -31.95 28.05 -21.60
N ALA A 13 -31.56 26.83 -21.22
CA ALA A 13 -31.20 26.46 -19.84
C ALA A 13 -30.22 25.26 -19.81
N ALA A 14 -28.97 25.56 -19.45
CA ALA A 14 -27.84 24.69 -19.03
C ALA A 14 -27.96 23.15 -19.09
N ALA A 15 -27.04 22.52 -19.83
CA ALA A 15 -26.58 21.15 -19.61
C ALA A 15 -25.27 21.17 -18.78
N PRO A 16 -24.95 20.12 -18.00
CA PRO A 16 -23.69 20.08 -17.25
C PRO A 16 -22.51 19.75 -18.17
N GLU A 17 -21.49 20.61 -18.11
CA GLU A 17 -20.11 20.33 -18.55
C GLU A 17 -19.63 19.07 -17.81
N GLY A 18 -18.85 18.15 -18.37
CA GLY A 18 -17.80 18.32 -19.37
C GLY A 18 -16.58 17.62 -18.79
N GLY A 19 -16.38 16.34 -19.13
CA GLY A 19 -15.21 15.60 -18.64
C GLY A 19 -13.90 16.22 -19.16
N PRO A 20 -12.77 16.05 -18.45
CA PRO A 20 -11.51 16.66 -18.86
C PRO A 20 -11.09 16.15 -20.25
N PRO A 21 -10.61 17.03 -21.15
CA PRO A 21 -10.18 16.63 -22.48
C PRO A 21 -8.87 15.84 -22.40
N ALA A 22 -8.78 14.78 -23.20
CA ALA A 22 -7.53 14.08 -23.46
C ALA A 22 -6.63 14.89 -24.42
N ASP A 23 -5.32 14.63 -24.35
CA ASP A 23 -4.29 14.99 -25.31
C ASP A 23 -4.02 16.49 -25.54
N ALA A 24 -3.38 17.12 -24.53
CA ALA A 24 -2.55 18.30 -24.75
C ALA A 24 -1.11 17.85 -25.09
N HIS A 25 -0.73 17.84 -26.37
CA HIS A 25 0.64 17.51 -26.77
C HIS A 25 1.65 18.51 -26.15
N LEU A 26 2.53 18.03 -25.28
CA LEU A 26 3.64 18.82 -24.77
C LEU A 26 4.54 19.30 -25.91
N THR A 27 4.80 20.61 -25.91
CA THR A 27 5.82 21.20 -26.79
C THR A 27 7.17 21.19 -26.08
N GLU A 28 8.23 20.79 -26.79
CA GLU A 28 9.63 20.80 -26.34
C GLU A 28 10.05 22.07 -25.54
N PRO A 29 9.67 23.32 -25.93
CA PRO A 29 9.92 24.50 -25.10
C PRO A 29 9.31 24.46 -23.70
N VAL A 30 8.13 23.86 -23.50
CA VAL A 30 7.48 23.76 -22.18
C VAL A 30 8.28 22.85 -21.26
N VAL A 31 8.64 21.65 -21.72
CA VAL A 31 9.49 20.71 -20.97
C VAL A 31 10.80 21.37 -20.58
N LYS A 32 11.42 22.12 -21.50
CA LYS A 32 12.66 22.87 -21.26
C LYS A 32 12.50 23.99 -20.24
N ALA A 33 11.36 24.67 -20.21
CA ALA A 33 11.06 25.72 -19.23
C ALA A 33 10.85 25.14 -17.82
N VAL A 34 10.10 24.04 -17.70
CA VAL A 34 9.92 23.30 -16.43
C VAL A 34 11.27 22.74 -15.95
N ALA A 35 12.07 22.13 -16.83
CA ALA A 35 13.42 21.65 -16.51
C ALA A 35 14.33 22.78 -16.00
N ALA A 36 14.30 23.96 -16.64
CA ALA A 36 15.09 25.11 -16.20
C ALA A 36 14.66 25.59 -14.80
N TRP A 37 13.35 25.57 -14.51
CA TRP A 37 12.82 25.90 -13.20
C TRP A 37 13.20 24.88 -12.11
N VAL A 38 13.08 23.57 -12.37
CA VAL A 38 13.51 22.51 -11.44
C VAL A 38 15.01 22.61 -11.13
N ASN A 39 15.84 22.93 -12.13
CA ASN A 39 17.26 23.19 -11.92
C ASN A 39 17.53 24.47 -11.13
N GLN A 40 16.69 25.51 -11.25
CA GLN A 40 16.75 26.71 -10.41
C GLN A 40 16.36 26.38 -8.95
N PHE A 41 15.30 25.60 -8.75
CA PHE A 41 14.83 25.12 -7.44
C PHE A 41 15.93 24.35 -6.69
N ALA A 42 16.56 23.36 -7.35
CA ALA A 42 17.68 22.59 -6.79
C ALA A 42 18.87 23.47 -6.41
N ARG A 43 19.18 24.51 -7.21
CA ARG A 43 20.26 25.46 -6.91
C ARG A 43 19.91 26.36 -5.72
N THR A 44 18.68 26.87 -5.63
CA THR A 44 18.22 27.69 -4.50
C THR A 44 18.30 26.90 -3.19
N LEU A 45 17.92 25.62 -3.18
CA LEU A 45 18.10 24.74 -2.01
C LEU A 45 19.59 24.58 -1.63
N LYS A 46 20.47 24.25 -2.57
CA LYS A 46 21.92 24.14 -2.33
C LYS A 46 22.51 25.44 -1.76
N THR A 47 22.13 26.60 -2.31
CA THR A 47 22.58 27.91 -1.79
C THR A 47 22.00 28.21 -0.40
N GLY A 48 20.76 27.81 -0.11
CA GLY A 48 20.15 27.91 1.21
C GLY A 48 20.81 27.03 2.29
N ARG A 49 21.41 25.89 1.91
CA ARG A 49 22.23 25.07 2.83
C ARG A 49 23.60 25.68 3.14
N LEU A 50 24.16 26.50 2.25
CA LEU A 50 25.50 27.10 2.39
C LEU A 50 25.51 28.43 3.15
N TYR A 51 24.37 29.12 3.23
CA TYR A 51 24.27 30.46 3.80
C TYR A 51 23.01 30.62 4.65
N HIS A 52 23.11 31.39 5.74
CA HIS A 52 21.96 31.71 6.60
C HIS A 52 20.79 32.33 5.79
N PRO A 53 19.51 32.03 6.09
CA PRO A 53 18.35 32.49 5.31
C PRO A 53 18.32 34.01 5.03
N ASN A 54 18.74 34.82 5.99
CA ASN A 54 18.81 36.29 5.87
C ASN A 54 19.98 36.81 5.00
N ASN A 55 20.78 35.95 4.37
CA ASN A 55 21.84 36.37 3.46
C ASN A 55 21.23 37.00 2.19
N PRO A 56 21.65 38.20 1.74
CA PRO A 56 21.16 38.83 0.52
C PRO A 56 21.17 37.93 -0.72
N VAL A 57 22.10 36.97 -0.81
CA VAL A 57 22.14 35.99 -1.90
C VAL A 57 20.97 35.01 -1.81
N VAL A 58 20.66 34.46 -0.64
CA VAL A 58 19.55 33.50 -0.46
C VAL A 58 18.20 34.18 -0.71
N VAL A 59 18.02 35.39 -0.16
CA VAL A 59 16.81 36.21 -0.39
C VAL A 59 16.62 36.50 -1.90
N ARG A 60 17.71 36.84 -2.61
CA ARG A 60 17.64 37.08 -4.06
C ARG A 60 17.27 35.82 -4.84
N PHE A 61 17.88 34.67 -4.53
CA PHE A 61 17.59 33.40 -5.21
C PHE A 61 16.15 32.91 -4.98
N ARG A 62 15.59 33.11 -3.77
CA ARG A 62 14.17 32.85 -3.46
C ARG A 62 13.24 33.77 -4.27
N GLY A 63 13.55 35.07 -4.32
CA GLY A 63 12.82 36.05 -5.13
C GLY A 63 12.87 35.76 -6.65
N GLU A 64 14.02 35.35 -7.16
CA GLU A 64 14.19 34.95 -8.56
C GLU A 64 13.41 33.66 -8.89
N LEU A 65 13.20 32.76 -7.92
CA LEU A 65 12.52 31.47 -8.08
C LEU A 65 10.99 31.61 -8.08
N ILE A 66 10.42 32.44 -7.18
CA ILE A 66 8.97 32.73 -7.24
C ILE A 66 8.64 33.48 -8.54
N ALA A 67 9.48 34.44 -8.95
CA ALA A 67 9.29 35.20 -10.18
C ALA A 67 9.48 34.38 -11.47
N SER A 68 10.18 33.24 -11.43
CA SER A 68 10.19 32.28 -12.55
C SER A 68 9.01 31.30 -12.48
N LEU A 69 8.59 30.87 -11.28
CA LEU A 69 7.42 30.01 -11.12
C LEU A 69 6.12 30.70 -11.58
N THR A 70 5.86 31.94 -11.16
CA THR A 70 4.65 32.67 -11.56
C THR A 70 4.57 32.82 -13.08
N ARG A 71 5.67 33.21 -13.74
CA ARG A 71 5.72 33.30 -15.21
C ARG A 71 5.51 31.94 -15.89
N LEU A 72 6.07 30.86 -15.35
CA LEU A 72 5.88 29.51 -15.87
C LEU A 72 4.40 29.08 -15.77
N LEU A 73 3.73 29.37 -14.65
CA LEU A 73 2.30 29.10 -14.46
C LEU A 73 1.40 29.98 -15.34
N ASP A 74 1.78 31.24 -15.59
CA ASP A 74 1.07 32.14 -16.50
C ASP A 74 1.19 31.70 -17.98
N GLU A 75 2.33 31.11 -18.36
CA GLU A 75 2.61 30.65 -19.74
C GLU A 75 2.13 29.21 -20.03
N VAL A 76 2.20 28.31 -19.05
CA VAL A 76 1.96 26.85 -19.22
C VAL A 76 0.65 26.39 -18.54
N GLY A 77 0.16 27.10 -17.54
CA GLY A 77 -0.90 26.62 -16.65
C GLY A 77 -0.37 25.69 -15.55
N PRO A 78 -1.27 24.99 -14.82
CA PRO A 78 -0.86 24.08 -13.74
C PRO A 78 -0.05 22.90 -14.28
N PHE A 79 1.02 22.54 -13.58
CA PHE A 79 1.91 21.45 -13.98
C PHE A 79 2.30 20.56 -12.79
N THR A 80 2.53 19.27 -13.06
CA THR A 80 2.80 18.23 -12.04
C THR A 80 4.17 17.62 -12.21
N CYS A 81 5.05 17.79 -11.23
CA CYS A 81 6.33 17.08 -11.15
C CYS A 81 6.14 15.77 -10.37
N LYS A 82 6.46 14.62 -10.96
CA LYS A 82 6.52 13.31 -10.29
C LYS A 82 7.95 13.06 -9.77
N PHE A 83 8.09 12.35 -8.65
CA PHE A 83 9.38 12.06 -8.01
C PHE A 83 9.63 10.54 -7.94
N THR A 84 10.78 10.08 -8.45
CA THR A 84 11.26 8.69 -8.31
C THR A 84 12.38 8.63 -7.26
N ASN A 85 12.99 7.46 -7.05
CA ASN A 85 14.17 7.31 -6.20
C ASN A 85 15.38 8.16 -6.66
N ASP A 86 15.42 8.59 -7.92
CA ASP A 86 16.62 9.05 -8.62
C ASP A 86 16.39 10.17 -9.65
N ASP A 87 15.14 10.54 -9.97
CA ASP A 87 14.82 11.57 -10.97
C ASP A 87 13.51 12.32 -10.63
N ILE A 88 13.34 13.49 -11.26
CA ILE A 88 12.13 14.29 -11.26
C ILE A 88 11.57 14.27 -12.67
N LEU A 89 10.36 13.73 -12.84
CA LEU A 89 9.70 13.56 -14.13
C LEU A 89 8.60 14.61 -14.32
N PHE A 90 8.45 15.10 -15.54
CA PHE A 90 7.27 15.86 -15.97
C PHE A 90 6.69 15.20 -17.22
N ASP A 91 5.45 14.73 -17.12
CA ASP A 91 4.77 13.91 -18.14
C ASP A 91 5.68 12.78 -18.68
N ASP A 92 6.32 12.07 -17.74
CA ASP A 92 7.24 10.97 -17.96
C ASP A 92 8.56 11.32 -18.71
N VAL A 93 8.85 12.62 -18.87
CA VAL A 93 10.16 13.11 -19.32
C VAL A 93 11.07 13.45 -18.13
N SER A 94 12.29 12.89 -18.14
CA SER A 94 13.39 13.16 -17.20
C SER A 94 13.79 14.65 -17.18
N LEU A 95 13.71 15.29 -16.01
CA LEU A 95 14.11 16.69 -15.81
C LEU A 95 15.39 16.85 -14.98
N HIS A 96 15.66 15.95 -14.03
CA HIS A 96 16.76 16.12 -13.07
C HIS A 96 17.30 14.78 -12.51
N PRO A 97 17.94 13.94 -13.35
CA PRO A 97 18.46 12.65 -12.91
C PRO A 97 19.68 12.84 -11.99
N ALA A 98 19.69 12.08 -10.90
CA ALA A 98 20.70 12.14 -9.86
C ALA A 98 22.07 11.65 -10.38
N LYS A 99 23.10 12.50 -10.24
CA LYS A 99 24.48 12.16 -10.65
C LYS A 99 25.27 11.42 -9.57
N SER A 100 24.82 11.49 -8.33
CA SER A 100 25.37 10.78 -7.17
C SER A 100 24.32 10.75 -6.05
N ARG A 101 24.54 9.89 -5.04
CA ARG A 101 23.65 9.79 -3.87
C ARG A 101 23.56 11.10 -3.07
N ASP A 102 24.65 11.87 -3.01
CA ASP A 102 24.71 13.18 -2.32
C ASP A 102 24.04 14.32 -3.11
N ASP A 103 23.85 14.14 -4.43
CA ASP A 103 23.19 15.12 -5.31
C ASP A 103 21.75 14.72 -5.69
N ASN A 104 21.18 13.72 -5.01
CA ASN A 104 19.88 13.17 -5.32
C ASN A 104 18.75 13.95 -4.62
N LEU A 105 18.24 15.00 -5.29
CA LEU A 105 17.11 15.77 -4.78
C LEU A 105 15.81 14.94 -4.72
N ALA A 106 15.57 14.07 -5.72
CA ALA A 106 14.34 13.29 -5.84
C ALA A 106 14.15 12.30 -4.68
N LEU A 107 15.25 11.68 -4.22
CA LEU A 107 15.27 10.73 -3.12
C LEU A 107 14.64 11.29 -1.83
N HIS A 108 14.81 12.58 -1.52
CA HIS A 108 14.21 13.17 -0.32
C HIS A 108 12.67 13.16 -0.41
N PHE A 109 12.10 13.56 -1.54
CA PHE A 109 10.65 13.51 -1.77
C PHE A 109 10.15 12.06 -1.79
N HIS A 110 10.87 11.17 -2.50
CA HIS A 110 10.44 9.78 -2.64
C HIS A 110 10.53 8.96 -1.35
N ARG A 111 11.58 9.17 -0.54
CA ARG A 111 11.74 8.56 0.79
C ARG A 111 10.62 8.99 1.73
N ASP A 112 10.31 10.29 1.76
CA ASP A 112 9.30 10.88 2.64
C ASP A 112 7.86 10.75 2.09
N GLY A 113 7.61 9.80 1.19
CA GLY A 113 6.27 9.46 0.71
C GLY A 113 5.65 10.40 -0.34
N VAL A 114 6.30 11.53 -0.68
CA VAL A 114 5.82 12.44 -1.74
C VAL A 114 6.08 11.80 -3.11
N ARG A 115 5.03 11.69 -3.93
CA ARG A 115 5.08 11.08 -5.27
C ARG A 115 4.90 12.09 -6.39
N ALA A 116 4.09 13.13 -6.17
CA ALA A 116 4.04 14.26 -7.07
C ALA A 116 3.71 15.58 -6.36
N LEU A 117 4.12 16.69 -6.97
CA LEU A 117 3.71 18.04 -6.59
C LEU A 117 3.10 18.72 -7.82
N THR A 118 1.85 19.19 -7.69
CA THR A 118 1.18 19.99 -8.71
C THR A 118 1.16 21.44 -8.27
N PHE A 119 1.71 22.32 -9.10
CA PHE A 119 1.74 23.76 -8.85
C PHE A 119 0.56 24.43 -9.56
N ASN A 120 -0.28 25.14 -8.81
CA ASN A 120 -1.45 25.83 -9.34
C ASN A 120 -1.20 27.35 -9.48
N PRO A 121 -1.82 28.02 -10.48
CA PRO A 121 -1.79 29.48 -10.59
C PRO A 121 -2.26 30.17 -9.30
N GLY A 122 -1.61 31.27 -8.93
CA GLY A 122 -1.91 32.03 -7.70
C GLY A 122 -0.95 31.79 -6.53
N ILE A 123 0.02 30.86 -6.66
CA ILE A 123 1.00 30.56 -5.61
C ILE A 123 1.72 31.81 -5.10
N THR A 124 1.77 31.95 -3.77
CA THR A 124 2.41 33.08 -3.08
C THR A 124 3.86 32.80 -2.73
N ALA A 125 4.64 33.88 -2.54
CA ALA A 125 6.02 33.76 -2.04
C ALA A 125 6.10 33.02 -0.68
N ARG A 126 5.10 33.20 0.20
CA ARG A 126 4.99 32.51 1.49
C ARG A 126 4.95 30.99 1.32
N GLU A 127 4.16 30.50 0.38
CA GLU A 127 4.01 29.06 0.12
C GLU A 127 5.28 28.46 -0.46
N LEU A 128 5.92 29.14 -1.42
CA LEU A 128 7.18 28.66 -2.00
C LEU A 128 8.35 28.72 -0.99
N ASP A 129 8.40 29.74 -0.13
CA ASP A 129 9.36 29.81 0.97
C ASP A 129 9.14 28.67 1.98
N ALA A 130 7.90 28.40 2.39
CA ALA A 130 7.58 27.29 3.29
C ALA A 130 7.92 25.92 2.69
N LEU A 131 7.68 25.72 1.39
CA LEU A 131 8.07 24.52 0.66
C LEU A 131 9.61 24.37 0.59
N LEU A 132 10.34 25.45 0.31
CA LEU A 132 11.81 25.45 0.36
C LEU A 132 12.36 25.17 1.75
N ASP A 133 11.74 25.72 2.80
CA ASP A 133 12.17 25.54 4.19
C ASP A 133 11.95 24.11 4.66
N ALA A 134 10.79 23.50 4.36
CA ALA A 134 10.52 22.09 4.64
C ALA A 134 11.53 21.16 3.93
N VAL A 135 11.80 21.39 2.64
CA VAL A 135 12.77 20.58 1.87
C VAL A 135 14.20 20.81 2.36
N ALA A 136 14.58 22.04 2.71
CA ALA A 136 15.91 22.33 3.26
C ALA A 136 16.13 21.71 4.65
N LEU A 137 15.08 21.64 5.48
CA LEU A 137 15.09 21.04 6.82
C LEU A 137 15.36 19.54 6.75
N VAL A 138 14.57 18.80 5.97
CA VAL A 138 14.67 17.34 5.79
C VAL A 138 15.95 16.92 5.07
N SER A 139 16.44 17.75 4.16
CA SER A 139 17.66 17.48 3.37
C SER A 139 18.95 18.03 3.99
N GLY A 140 18.88 18.52 5.22
CA GLY A 140 20.02 18.87 6.05
C GLY A 140 20.64 17.65 6.77
N LYS A 141 21.70 17.90 7.56
CA LYS A 141 22.31 16.88 8.44
C LYS A 141 21.63 16.74 9.81
N ALA A 142 20.55 17.47 10.05
CA ALA A 142 19.77 17.35 11.28
C ALA A 142 18.83 16.14 11.16
N GLN A 143 18.80 15.27 12.16
CA GLN A 143 17.67 14.34 12.31
C GLN A 143 16.44 15.19 12.66
N VAL A 144 15.45 15.15 11.78
CA VAL A 144 14.15 15.80 11.93
C VAL A 144 13.14 14.68 12.02
N GLU A 145 12.27 14.72 13.03
CA GLU A 145 11.31 13.63 13.30
C GLU A 145 10.08 13.67 12.36
N ASP A 146 9.80 14.83 11.76
CA ASP A 146 8.70 15.04 10.80
C ASP A 146 9.17 14.80 9.35
N ASP A 147 8.37 14.05 8.58
CA ASP A 147 8.57 13.82 7.14
C ASP A 147 8.06 15.01 6.27
N LEU A 148 8.48 15.07 5.01
CA LEU A 148 8.03 16.13 4.08
C LEU A 148 6.50 16.20 3.92
N VAL A 149 5.79 15.08 3.99
CA VAL A 149 4.32 15.05 3.93
C VAL A 149 3.72 15.79 5.12
N THR A 150 4.22 15.52 6.32
CA THR A 150 3.81 16.20 7.56
C THR A 150 4.16 17.68 7.51
N LEU A 151 5.38 18.03 7.05
CA LEU A 151 5.81 19.43 6.96
C LEU A 151 5.01 20.24 5.92
N PHE A 152 4.68 19.67 4.77
CA PHE A 152 3.81 20.32 3.78
C PHE A 152 2.37 20.46 4.29
N TRP A 153 1.87 19.49 5.06
CA TRP A 153 0.56 19.60 5.71
C TRP A 153 0.53 20.70 6.78
N GLN A 154 1.58 20.79 7.62
CA GLN A 154 1.74 21.87 8.61
C GLN A 154 1.87 23.27 7.95
N ALA A 155 2.51 23.36 6.79
CA ALA A 155 2.73 24.62 6.08
C ALA A 155 1.44 25.26 5.53
N ASN A 156 0.38 24.45 5.32
CA ASN A 156 -0.87 24.81 4.65
C ASN A 156 -0.61 25.57 3.35
N LEU A 157 -0.16 24.81 2.34
CA LEU A 157 0.03 25.26 0.97
C LEU A 157 -1.32 25.21 0.25
N ASP A 158 -1.87 26.34 -0.15
CA ASP A 158 -3.21 26.44 -0.75
C ASP A 158 -3.17 26.24 -2.27
N HIS A 159 -2.01 26.48 -2.90
CA HIS A 159 -1.78 26.38 -4.35
C HIS A 159 -0.76 25.30 -4.77
N VAL A 160 -0.43 24.37 -3.87
CA VAL A 160 0.44 23.22 -4.18
C VAL A 160 -0.24 21.94 -3.73
N ASP A 161 -0.76 21.16 -4.68
CA ASP A 161 -1.32 19.85 -4.37
C ASP A 161 -0.20 18.83 -4.22
N VAL A 162 -0.14 18.19 -3.05
CA VAL A 162 0.82 17.12 -2.74
C VAL A 162 0.14 15.77 -2.97
N ASP A 163 0.58 15.03 -3.99
CA ASP A 163 0.25 13.61 -4.12
C ASP A 163 1.25 12.81 -3.29
N TYR A 164 0.75 12.14 -2.25
CA TYR A 164 1.55 11.40 -1.30
C TYR A 164 0.99 10.01 -1.04
N VAL A 165 1.91 9.07 -0.84
CA VAL A 165 1.62 7.76 -0.24
C VAL A 165 1.91 7.91 1.26
N PRO A 166 0.96 7.56 2.16
CA PRO A 166 1.21 7.63 3.59
C PRO A 166 2.44 6.82 3.98
N ALA A 167 3.44 7.45 4.59
CA ALA A 167 4.61 6.77 5.10
C ALA A 167 4.25 6.00 6.38
N GLU A 168 4.49 4.69 6.37
CA GLU A 168 4.84 4.00 7.62
C GLU A 168 6.33 4.25 7.87
N GLY A 169 6.67 4.59 9.12
CA GLY A 169 7.92 5.26 9.44
C GLY A 169 9.17 4.39 9.32
N ASP A 170 10.29 5.02 8.96
CA ASP A 170 11.62 4.43 9.01
C ASP A 170 12.46 5.04 10.14
N VAL A 171 13.24 4.21 10.83
CA VAL A 171 14.12 4.59 11.93
C VAL A 171 15.54 4.66 11.40
N GLY A 172 16.11 5.87 11.42
CA GLY A 172 17.43 6.26 10.94
C GLY A 172 18.48 5.16 10.70
N ALA A 173 18.85 5.00 9.42
CA ALA A 173 20.09 4.33 9.02
C ALA A 173 21.32 5.15 9.44
N GLY A 174 21.90 4.80 10.59
CA GLY A 174 23.29 5.11 10.92
C GLY A 174 24.23 4.01 10.41
N ALA A 175 25.12 4.37 9.48
CA ALA A 175 26.34 3.64 9.14
C ALA A 175 27.31 4.71 8.57
N GLU A 176 28.33 5.15 9.30
CA GLU A 176 29.58 4.42 9.54
C GLU A 176 30.04 3.69 8.26
N GLY A 177 30.83 4.43 7.46
CA GLY A 177 31.45 3.88 6.26
C GLY A 177 32.56 2.90 6.63
N GLU A 178 32.43 1.67 6.17
CA GLU A 178 33.49 0.66 6.30
C GLU A 178 34.78 1.12 5.61
N ALA A 179 35.90 0.82 6.24
CA ALA A 179 37.22 1.15 5.72
C ALA A 179 37.54 0.27 4.50
N LEU A 180 37.70 0.92 3.34
CA LEU A 180 38.37 0.35 2.17
C LEU A 180 39.78 -0.11 2.58
N VAL A 181 40.01 -1.43 2.59
CA VAL A 181 41.36 -2.01 2.65
C VAL A 181 41.83 -2.21 1.20
N PRO A 182 43.05 -1.76 0.80
CA PRO A 182 43.35 -1.62 -0.62
C PRO A 182 43.80 -2.92 -1.28
N TRP A 183 43.27 -3.21 -2.46
CA TRP A 183 43.90 -4.12 -3.40
C TRP A 183 45.17 -3.44 -3.98
N PRO A 184 46.30 -4.15 -4.23
CA PRO A 184 47.51 -3.52 -4.72
C PRO A 184 47.35 -3.08 -6.19
N THR A 185 47.01 -1.82 -6.42
CA THR A 185 47.21 -1.18 -7.73
C THR A 185 48.70 -0.96 -7.95
N ALA A 186 49.23 -1.47 -9.07
CA ALA A 186 50.62 -1.25 -9.45
C ALA A 186 50.94 0.25 -9.48
N ALA A 187 51.94 0.66 -8.71
CA ALA A 187 52.44 2.02 -8.73
C ALA A 187 53.09 2.27 -10.09
N ALA A 188 52.59 3.27 -10.81
CA ALA A 188 53.25 3.83 -11.99
C ALA A 188 54.37 4.77 -11.51
N ASP A 189 55.51 4.20 -11.11
CA ASP A 189 56.75 4.95 -10.93
C ASP A 189 57.51 5.03 -12.26
N GLU A 190 57.51 6.24 -12.82
CA GLU A 190 58.56 6.88 -13.62
C GLU A 190 59.69 5.98 -14.15
N THR A 191 59.51 5.44 -15.37
CA THR A 191 60.66 5.10 -16.24
C THR A 191 61.22 6.38 -16.88
N PRO A 192 62.49 6.74 -16.65
CA PRO A 192 63.13 7.87 -17.34
C PRO A 192 63.34 7.59 -18.83
N GLU A 193 63.49 8.66 -19.60
CA GLU A 193 63.74 8.63 -21.05
C GLU A 193 64.95 7.78 -21.43
N ALA A 194 64.79 6.92 -22.44
CA ALA A 194 65.90 6.23 -23.09
C ALA A 194 66.55 7.14 -24.14
N PRO A 195 67.87 7.40 -24.10
CA PRO A 195 68.58 8.01 -25.21
C PRO A 195 68.84 6.97 -26.32
N THR A 196 68.73 7.43 -27.57
CA THR A 196 68.94 6.64 -28.78
C THR A 196 70.42 6.41 -29.11
N ASP A 197 70.67 5.22 -29.70
CA ASP A 197 71.70 4.87 -30.68
C ASP A 197 73.21 4.78 -30.33
N ALA A 198 73.75 3.64 -30.79
CA ALA A 198 75.01 3.45 -31.53
C ALA A 198 76.40 3.63 -30.87
N ALA A 199 76.99 2.45 -30.56
CA ALA A 199 78.28 1.95 -31.06
C ALA A 199 79.65 2.37 -30.44
N ALA A 200 80.52 1.33 -30.31
CA ALA A 200 81.97 1.32 -30.02
C ALA A 200 82.40 1.82 -28.62
N GLU A 201 83.18 1.08 -27.81
CA GLU A 201 84.50 0.50 -28.08
C GLU A 201 84.87 -0.76 -27.24
N THR A 202 85.95 -1.43 -27.65
CA THR A 202 86.67 -2.58 -27.03
C THR A 202 87.50 -2.17 -25.79
N THR A 203 87.94 -2.98 -24.79
CA THR A 203 88.11 -4.45 -24.51
C THR A 203 88.63 -4.60 -23.05
N PRO A 204 89.11 -5.76 -22.49
CA PRO A 204 88.85 -7.21 -22.69
C PRO A 204 88.68 -8.02 -21.35
N ALA A 205 88.40 -9.34 -21.45
CA ALA A 205 88.65 -10.43 -20.47
C ALA A 205 87.95 -10.36 -19.07
N ALA A 206 87.35 -11.41 -18.50
CA ALA A 206 87.76 -12.82 -18.44
C ALA A 206 86.62 -13.77 -18.00
N SER A 207 86.83 -15.08 -18.23
CA SER A 207 86.18 -16.26 -17.62
C SER A 207 84.70 -16.18 -17.18
N GLY A 208 83.83 -16.79 -18.00
CA GLY A 208 82.51 -17.24 -17.57
C GLY A 208 81.83 -18.02 -18.67
N SER A 209 81.43 -19.27 -18.40
CA SER A 209 80.51 -20.00 -19.28
C SER A 209 79.16 -19.29 -19.21
N ARG A 210 78.85 -18.44 -20.19
CA ARG A 210 77.55 -17.75 -20.26
C ARG A 210 76.49 -18.75 -20.71
N SER A 211 75.33 -18.74 -20.06
CA SER A 211 74.21 -19.66 -20.33
C SER A 211 73.41 -19.29 -21.59
N ASP A 212 74.02 -18.60 -22.55
CA ASP A 212 73.34 -17.88 -23.63
C ASP A 212 73.41 -18.63 -24.99
N ASP A 213 74.12 -19.76 -25.05
CA ASP A 213 74.23 -20.64 -26.23
C ASP A 213 73.07 -21.67 -26.32
N TRP A 214 71.82 -21.23 -26.05
CA TRP A 214 70.64 -22.05 -26.34
C TRP A 214 70.28 -21.95 -27.82
N SER A 215 70.63 -22.98 -28.59
CA SER A 215 70.14 -23.09 -29.96
C SER A 215 68.67 -23.52 -29.96
N THR A 216 67.75 -22.58 -30.12
CA THR A 216 66.32 -22.82 -30.33
C THR A 216 66.04 -23.34 -31.75
N GLY A 217 66.55 -24.53 -32.06
CA GLY A 217 66.19 -25.30 -33.25
C GLY A 217 65.10 -26.32 -32.92
N GLU A 218 64.07 -26.39 -33.77
CA GLU A 218 62.91 -27.31 -33.76
C GLU A 218 62.00 -27.26 -32.49
N ALA A 219 62.56 -27.18 -31.28
CA ALA A 219 61.82 -27.15 -30.02
C ALA A 219 60.91 -25.92 -29.83
N THR A 220 61.18 -24.77 -30.46
CA THR A 220 60.27 -23.63 -30.44
C THR A 220 59.00 -23.88 -31.25
N VAL A 221 59.10 -24.60 -32.37
CA VAL A 221 57.94 -24.96 -33.20
C VAL A 221 57.07 -25.99 -32.48
N GLU A 222 57.67 -26.93 -31.75
CA GLU A 222 56.94 -27.88 -30.90
C GLU A 222 56.24 -27.17 -29.71
N VAL A 223 56.86 -26.15 -29.13
CA VAL A 223 56.26 -25.33 -28.06
C VAL A 223 55.13 -24.44 -28.60
N GLU A 224 55.31 -23.79 -29.74
CA GLU A 224 54.26 -22.99 -30.40
C GLU A 224 53.08 -23.88 -30.81
N ALA A 225 53.33 -25.04 -31.43
CA ALA A 225 52.29 -26.00 -31.75
C ALA A 225 51.58 -26.55 -30.49
N GLY A 226 52.30 -26.74 -29.39
CA GLY A 226 51.72 -27.12 -28.10
C GLY A 226 50.85 -26.01 -27.49
N PHE A 227 51.21 -24.74 -27.67
CA PHE A 227 50.36 -23.61 -27.27
C PHE A 227 49.13 -23.47 -28.17
N ASP A 228 49.22 -23.72 -29.48
CA ASP A 228 48.07 -23.73 -30.39
C ASP A 228 47.12 -24.92 -30.11
N GLU A 229 47.66 -26.10 -29.79
CA GLU A 229 46.86 -27.26 -29.33
C GLU A 229 46.18 -26.96 -27.99
N LEU A 230 46.88 -26.30 -27.06
CA LEU A 230 46.28 -25.84 -25.81
C LEU A 230 45.22 -24.74 -26.02
N ASP A 231 45.39 -23.76 -26.91
CA ASP A 231 44.38 -22.71 -27.15
C ASP A 231 43.14 -23.25 -27.89
N THR A 232 43.33 -24.23 -28.77
CA THR A 232 42.20 -24.91 -29.43
C THR A 232 41.42 -25.83 -28.47
N LEU A 233 42.09 -26.56 -27.57
CA LEU A 233 41.44 -27.35 -26.52
C LEU A 233 40.82 -26.47 -25.41
N ALA A 234 41.51 -25.38 -25.03
CA ALA A 234 41.12 -24.54 -23.89
C ALA A 234 39.71 -24.00 -24.03
N ARG A 235 39.25 -23.63 -25.24
CA ARG A 235 37.89 -23.10 -25.45
C ARG A 235 36.82 -24.13 -25.10
N GLY A 236 36.97 -25.37 -25.60
CA GLY A 236 36.04 -26.46 -25.30
C GLY A 236 36.06 -26.86 -23.82
N GLU A 237 37.24 -26.88 -23.19
CA GLU A 237 37.39 -27.17 -21.77
C GLU A 237 36.85 -26.04 -20.87
N LEU A 238 37.03 -24.78 -21.25
CA LEU A 238 36.49 -23.64 -20.51
C LEU A 238 34.96 -23.60 -20.58
N ASP A 239 34.38 -23.90 -21.74
CA ASP A 239 32.92 -23.96 -21.91
C ASP A 239 32.32 -25.18 -21.20
N ARG A 240 33.02 -26.34 -21.19
CA ARG A 240 32.66 -27.51 -20.37
C ARG A 240 32.70 -27.16 -18.88
N PHE A 241 33.80 -26.60 -18.39
CA PHE A 241 33.94 -26.19 -16.99
C PHE A 241 32.88 -25.16 -16.59
N ARG A 242 32.56 -24.18 -17.46
CA ARG A 242 31.49 -23.21 -17.21
C ARG A 242 30.11 -23.86 -17.15
N ALA A 243 29.83 -24.84 -18.00
CA ALA A 243 28.57 -25.57 -17.98
C ALA A 243 28.44 -26.44 -16.72
N GLU A 244 29.50 -27.16 -16.33
CA GLU A 244 29.56 -27.95 -15.09
C GLU A 244 29.43 -27.03 -13.85
N PHE A 245 30.17 -25.91 -13.80
CA PHE A 245 30.11 -24.91 -12.75
C PHE A 245 28.71 -24.28 -12.64
N ALA A 246 28.09 -23.91 -13.76
CA ALA A 246 26.74 -23.35 -13.77
C ALA A 246 25.70 -24.37 -13.28
N ALA A 247 25.76 -25.61 -13.73
CA ALA A 247 24.87 -26.68 -13.28
C ALA A 247 25.05 -27.02 -11.79
N GLU A 248 26.27 -26.94 -11.26
CA GLU A 248 26.53 -27.10 -9.82
C GLU A 248 25.98 -25.91 -9.01
N HIS A 249 26.07 -24.68 -9.53
CA HIS A 249 25.56 -23.47 -8.88
C HIS A 249 24.05 -23.22 -9.09
N GLU A 250 23.38 -23.94 -10.00
CA GLU A 250 21.92 -23.96 -10.09
C GLU A 250 21.27 -24.62 -8.85
N VAL A 251 21.98 -25.54 -8.18
CA VAL A 251 21.50 -26.17 -6.95
C VAL A 251 22.05 -25.43 -5.73
N SER A 252 21.17 -24.74 -5.00
CA SER A 252 21.58 -24.06 -3.76
C SER A 252 22.23 -25.03 -2.77
N ILE A 253 23.29 -24.57 -2.12
CA ILE A 253 23.97 -25.27 -1.01
C ILE A 253 22.94 -25.63 0.08
N MET A 254 21.91 -24.79 0.27
CA MET A 254 20.77 -25.05 1.15
C MET A 254 20.04 -26.35 0.78
N THR A 255 19.61 -26.45 -0.47
CA THR A 255 18.86 -27.59 -1.02
C THR A 255 19.69 -28.88 -0.93
N THR A 256 20.97 -28.82 -1.28
CA THR A 256 21.91 -29.95 -1.14
C THR A 256 22.09 -30.40 0.32
N ALA A 257 22.28 -29.46 1.25
CA ALA A 257 22.43 -29.79 2.67
C ALA A 257 21.14 -30.36 3.30
N LEU A 258 19.96 -29.86 2.89
CA LEU A 258 18.66 -30.42 3.30
C LEU A 258 18.45 -31.83 2.73
N ALA A 259 18.84 -32.07 1.47
CA ALA A 259 18.79 -33.40 0.86
C ALA A 259 19.71 -34.40 1.57
N ILE A 260 20.93 -33.99 1.96
CA ILE A 260 21.85 -34.82 2.76
C ILE A 260 21.25 -35.14 4.14
N ALA A 261 20.71 -34.14 4.85
CA ALA A 261 20.05 -34.35 6.14
C ALA A 261 18.85 -35.30 6.03
N ARG A 262 18.04 -35.18 4.97
CA ARG A 262 16.93 -36.10 4.65
C ARG A 262 17.43 -37.52 4.42
N ALA A 263 18.45 -37.70 3.59
CA ALA A 263 19.03 -38.99 3.28
C ALA A 263 19.59 -39.67 4.55
N TYR A 264 20.26 -38.91 5.41
CA TYR A 264 20.83 -39.40 6.66
C TYR A 264 19.76 -39.85 7.67
N LEU A 265 18.69 -39.08 7.86
CA LEU A 265 17.55 -39.50 8.70
C LEU A 265 16.88 -40.77 8.17
N ASN A 266 16.70 -40.86 6.85
CA ASN A 266 16.08 -42.02 6.18
C ASN A 266 16.96 -43.28 6.22
N ALA A 267 18.29 -43.14 6.33
CA ALA A 267 19.24 -44.24 6.45
C ALA A 267 19.24 -44.93 7.83
N GLY A 268 18.41 -44.46 8.78
CA GLY A 268 18.30 -45.04 10.12
C GLY A 268 19.14 -44.31 11.18
N ALA A 269 19.20 -42.97 11.11
CA ALA A 269 19.93 -42.13 12.06
C ALA A 269 19.65 -42.48 13.54
N THR A 270 20.72 -42.56 14.33
CA THR A 270 20.69 -42.83 15.77
C THR A 270 20.12 -41.64 16.57
N ARG A 271 20.02 -41.77 17.90
CA ARG A 271 19.58 -40.65 18.75
C ARG A 271 20.61 -39.51 18.77
N GLU A 272 21.90 -39.82 18.73
CA GLU A 272 22.97 -38.81 18.74
C GLU A 272 22.97 -38.01 17.43
N ASP A 273 22.87 -38.71 16.30
CA ASP A 273 22.71 -38.11 14.96
C ASP A 273 21.55 -37.13 14.89
N ARG A 274 20.40 -37.51 15.45
CA ARG A 274 19.18 -36.68 15.50
C ARG A 274 19.35 -35.43 16.36
N VAL A 275 20.10 -35.51 17.45
CA VAL A 275 20.40 -34.35 18.30
C VAL A 275 21.32 -33.37 17.56
N GLU A 276 22.37 -33.84 16.88
CA GLU A 276 23.26 -32.96 16.11
C GLU A 276 22.56 -32.35 14.89
N LEU A 277 21.76 -33.13 14.14
CA LEU A 277 20.90 -32.57 13.08
C LEU A 277 19.91 -31.55 13.64
N GLY A 278 19.32 -31.81 14.81
CA GLY A 278 18.43 -30.88 15.50
C GLY A 278 19.10 -29.56 15.92
N ARG A 279 20.43 -29.54 16.12
CA ARG A 279 21.19 -28.28 16.33
C ARG A 279 21.55 -27.58 15.03
N PHE A 280 21.78 -28.34 13.96
CA PHE A 280 22.13 -27.81 12.65
C PHE A 280 20.94 -27.13 11.94
N LEU A 281 19.78 -27.78 11.92
CA LEU A 281 18.60 -27.35 11.17
C LEU A 281 18.10 -25.93 11.50
N PRO A 282 18.07 -25.46 12.76
CA PRO A 282 17.71 -24.07 13.09
C PRO A 282 18.63 -23.02 12.44
N ARG A 283 19.91 -23.34 12.22
CA ARG A 283 20.82 -22.45 11.48
C ARG A 283 20.46 -22.38 9.99
N MET A 284 20.13 -23.53 9.39
CA MET A 284 19.68 -23.60 8.00
C MET A 284 18.35 -22.88 7.80
N LEU A 285 17.40 -23.06 8.72
CA LEU A 285 16.11 -22.36 8.71
C LEU A 285 16.30 -20.84 8.76
N ARG A 286 17.16 -20.32 9.64
CA ARG A 286 17.44 -18.87 9.70
C ARG A 286 18.04 -18.33 8.40
N LEU A 287 18.95 -19.07 7.76
CA LEU A 287 19.51 -18.68 6.46
C LEU A 287 18.42 -18.70 5.36
N ALA A 288 17.63 -19.76 5.28
CA ALA A 288 16.56 -19.87 4.28
C ALA A 288 15.50 -18.77 4.43
N LEU A 289 15.13 -18.39 5.65
CA LEU A 289 14.22 -17.27 5.91
C LEU A 289 14.83 -15.91 5.55
N ALA A 290 16.14 -15.71 5.79
CA ALA A 290 16.84 -14.46 5.45
C ALA A 290 17.05 -14.28 3.93
N GLU A 291 17.12 -15.39 3.19
CA GLU A 291 17.19 -15.38 1.72
C GLU A 291 15.80 -15.34 1.05
N GLY A 292 14.73 -15.62 1.80
CA GLY A 292 13.38 -15.76 1.26
C GLY A 292 13.11 -17.09 0.56
N SER A 293 13.94 -18.10 0.84
CA SER A 293 13.88 -19.48 0.32
C SER A 293 12.85 -20.29 1.10
N TRP A 294 11.57 -19.96 0.93
CA TRP A 294 10.48 -20.50 1.76
C TRP A 294 10.24 -22.01 1.58
N LEU A 295 10.55 -22.55 0.39
CA LEU A 295 10.49 -23.98 0.11
C LEU A 295 11.50 -24.75 0.98
N GLU A 296 12.76 -24.34 0.96
CA GLU A 296 13.85 -24.86 1.79
C GLU A 296 13.55 -24.71 3.27
N ALA A 297 13.01 -23.55 3.69
CA ALA A 297 12.58 -23.34 5.08
C ALA A 297 11.49 -24.34 5.50
N ARG A 298 10.51 -24.64 4.63
CA ARG A 298 9.47 -25.64 4.89
C ARG A 298 10.02 -27.06 4.97
N GLU A 299 11.00 -27.40 4.13
CA GLU A 299 11.67 -28.71 4.17
C GLU A 299 12.53 -28.88 5.43
N GLY A 300 13.28 -27.85 5.81
CA GLY A 300 14.05 -27.79 7.05
C GLY A 300 13.18 -27.94 8.29
N LEU A 301 11.98 -27.36 8.27
CA LEU A 301 11.01 -27.48 9.36
C LEU A 301 10.48 -28.92 9.48
N ALA A 302 10.21 -29.57 8.34
CA ALA A 302 9.81 -30.97 8.30
C ALA A 302 10.94 -31.93 8.74
N LEU A 303 12.21 -31.59 8.46
CA LEU A 303 13.38 -32.30 9.00
C LEU A 303 13.50 -32.11 10.52
N LEU A 304 13.31 -30.88 11.02
CA LEU A 304 13.44 -30.58 12.44
C LEU A 304 12.42 -31.37 13.27
N ARG A 305 11.18 -31.51 12.78
CA ARG A 305 10.17 -32.39 13.38
C ARG A 305 10.63 -33.85 13.42
N ALA A 306 11.20 -34.37 12.33
CA ALA A 306 11.65 -35.75 12.23
C ALA A 306 12.92 -36.08 13.06
N CYS A 307 13.62 -35.06 13.57
CA CYS A 307 14.73 -35.24 14.51
C CYS A 307 14.27 -35.53 15.94
N GLU A 308 13.10 -35.04 16.38
CA GLU A 308 12.60 -35.21 17.76
C GLU A 308 13.66 -34.80 18.82
N SER A 309 14.36 -33.68 18.59
CA SER A 309 15.46 -33.22 19.44
C SER A 309 14.98 -32.57 20.73
N ASP A 310 15.56 -32.96 21.86
CA ASP A 310 15.29 -32.40 23.20
C ASP A 310 15.66 -30.90 23.32
N GLN A 311 16.45 -30.35 22.38
CA GLN A 311 16.97 -28.96 22.44
C GLN A 311 16.25 -27.96 21.52
N TRP A 312 15.65 -28.43 20.43
CA TRP A 312 14.99 -27.59 19.43
C TRP A 312 13.71 -28.28 18.95
N SER A 313 12.55 -27.74 19.33
CA SER A 313 11.27 -28.08 18.71
C SER A 313 10.87 -27.04 17.68
N VAL A 314 9.85 -27.35 16.88
CA VAL A 314 9.23 -26.35 15.99
C VAL A 314 8.57 -25.23 16.79
N GLU A 315 8.04 -25.49 17.98
CA GLU A 315 7.48 -24.40 18.82
C GLU A 315 8.59 -23.43 19.25
N THR A 316 9.74 -23.95 19.70
CA THR A 316 10.90 -23.12 20.07
C THR A 316 11.34 -22.25 18.89
N PHE A 317 11.39 -22.82 17.70
CA PHE A 317 11.76 -22.08 16.49
C PHE A 317 10.71 -21.04 16.09
N THR A 318 9.41 -21.35 16.24
CA THR A 318 8.32 -20.42 15.89
C THR A 318 8.35 -19.16 16.78
N GLN A 319 8.76 -19.28 18.04
CA GLN A 319 8.97 -18.13 18.93
C GLN A 319 10.11 -17.19 18.48
N GLU A 320 11.06 -17.67 17.67
CA GLU A 320 12.04 -16.79 17.02
C GLU A 320 11.40 -15.99 15.87
N LEU A 321 10.42 -16.54 15.15
CA LEU A 321 9.74 -15.87 14.04
C LEU A 321 8.93 -14.64 14.48
N PHE A 322 8.49 -14.63 15.74
CA PHE A 322 7.75 -13.51 16.33
C PHE A 322 8.65 -12.34 16.74
N GLN A 323 9.97 -12.48 16.69
CA GLN A 323 10.88 -11.38 17.03
C GLN A 323 10.73 -10.24 16.01
N PRO A 324 10.70 -8.95 16.43
CA PRO A 324 10.45 -7.83 15.52
C PRO A 324 11.39 -7.78 14.30
N ILE A 325 12.67 -8.14 14.49
CA ILE A 325 13.66 -8.23 13.40
C ILE A 325 13.24 -9.30 12.39
N SER A 326 12.83 -10.48 12.85
CA SER A 326 12.40 -11.59 11.99
C SER A 326 11.10 -11.27 11.24
N VAL A 327 10.16 -10.56 11.87
CA VAL A 327 8.94 -10.07 11.19
C VAL A 327 9.31 -9.05 10.11
N ALA A 328 10.10 -8.01 10.45
CA ALA A 328 10.48 -6.96 9.52
C ALA A 328 11.25 -7.50 8.31
N THR A 329 12.24 -8.39 8.51
CA THR A 329 12.95 -9.08 7.42
C THR A 329 12.01 -9.93 6.57
N THR A 330 11.07 -10.65 7.18
CA THR A 330 10.05 -11.43 6.45
C THR A 330 9.20 -10.52 5.55
N VAL A 331 8.78 -9.36 6.07
CA VAL A 331 7.98 -8.37 5.34
C VAL A 331 8.77 -7.78 4.16
N GLU A 332 10.00 -7.33 4.41
CA GLU A 332 10.89 -6.75 3.40
C GLU A 332 11.11 -7.70 2.21
N ILE A 333 11.30 -9.00 2.50
CA ILE A 333 11.48 -10.05 1.49
C ILE A 333 10.16 -10.30 0.74
N LEU A 334 9.05 -10.53 1.45
CA LEU A 334 7.76 -10.85 0.81
C LEU A 334 7.23 -9.73 -0.07
N ASP A 335 7.42 -8.47 0.33
CA ASP A 335 7.01 -7.33 -0.48
C ASP A 335 7.92 -7.19 -1.73
N ARG A 336 9.20 -7.59 -1.69
CA ARG A 336 10.06 -7.63 -2.88
C ARG A 336 9.77 -8.81 -3.83
N GLN A 337 9.27 -9.93 -3.32
CA GLN A 337 9.06 -11.16 -4.09
C GLN A 337 7.75 -11.17 -4.89
N GLU A 338 7.51 -12.22 -5.69
CA GLU A 338 6.31 -12.37 -6.52
C GLU A 338 5.37 -13.49 -6.04
N GLY A 339 4.27 -13.69 -6.77
CA GLY A 339 3.14 -14.51 -6.32
C GLY A 339 3.47 -15.98 -6.03
N VAL A 340 4.52 -16.54 -6.64
CA VAL A 340 4.97 -17.91 -6.38
C VAL A 340 5.57 -18.00 -4.98
N GLN A 341 6.53 -17.13 -4.66
CA GLN A 341 7.22 -17.16 -3.37
C GLN A 341 6.27 -16.78 -2.22
N VAL A 342 5.35 -15.83 -2.44
CA VAL A 342 4.30 -15.51 -1.45
C VAL A 342 3.39 -16.74 -1.19
N ALA A 343 3.11 -17.56 -2.20
CA ALA A 343 2.37 -18.81 -2.01
C ALA A 343 3.19 -19.89 -1.28
N GLU A 344 4.50 -19.96 -1.51
CA GLU A 344 5.41 -20.85 -0.77
C GLU A 344 5.53 -20.46 0.70
N PHE A 345 5.62 -19.16 1.00
CA PHE A 345 5.54 -18.61 2.35
C PHE A 345 4.22 -18.98 3.04
N VAL A 346 3.08 -18.80 2.36
CA VAL A 346 1.77 -19.23 2.87
C VAL A 346 1.74 -20.75 3.12
N ALA A 347 2.42 -21.55 2.29
CA ALA A 347 2.53 -22.99 2.51
C ALA A 347 3.46 -23.36 3.67
N LEU A 348 4.51 -22.60 3.94
CA LEU A 348 5.33 -22.70 5.15
C LEU A 348 4.50 -22.39 6.41
N ALA A 349 3.75 -21.27 6.40
CA ALA A 349 2.85 -20.90 7.48
C ALA A 349 1.76 -21.96 7.73
N ARG A 350 1.16 -22.52 6.68
CA ARG A 350 0.23 -23.66 6.80
C ARG A 350 0.89 -24.92 7.37
N THR A 351 2.19 -25.12 7.14
CA THR A 351 2.95 -26.24 7.71
C THR A 351 3.22 -26.04 9.21
N LEU A 352 3.34 -24.79 9.66
CA LEU A 352 3.41 -24.40 11.08
C LEU A 352 2.04 -24.51 11.80
N GLY A 353 0.94 -24.28 11.09
CA GLY A 353 -0.43 -24.46 11.60
C GLY A 353 -0.87 -23.29 12.49
N GLU A 354 -1.57 -23.58 13.58
CA GLU A 354 -2.10 -22.58 14.53
C GLU A 354 -1.03 -21.60 15.02
N GLN A 355 0.20 -22.09 15.21
CA GLN A 355 1.35 -21.30 15.67
C GLN A 355 1.76 -20.20 14.67
N ALA A 356 1.35 -20.32 13.40
CA ALA A 356 1.60 -19.29 12.39
C ALA A 356 0.61 -18.12 12.44
N VAL A 357 -0.53 -18.23 13.14
CA VAL A 357 -1.58 -17.19 13.13
C VAL A 357 -1.04 -15.85 13.64
N GLU A 358 -0.24 -15.86 14.70
CA GLU A 358 0.41 -14.66 15.24
C GLU A 358 1.46 -14.09 14.26
N TRP A 359 2.35 -14.94 13.72
CA TRP A 359 3.36 -14.52 12.73
C TRP A 359 2.72 -13.90 11.48
N LEU A 360 1.74 -14.58 10.88
CA LEU A 360 0.97 -14.09 9.73
C LEU A 360 0.30 -12.75 10.03
N ASN A 361 -0.26 -12.56 11.24
CA ASN A 361 -0.90 -11.31 11.63
C ASN A 361 0.11 -10.17 11.83
N LEU A 362 1.29 -10.46 12.41
CA LEU A 362 2.38 -9.48 12.56
C LEU A 362 2.91 -9.05 11.17
N THR A 363 3.23 -10.00 10.29
CA THR A 363 3.62 -9.73 8.90
C THR A 363 2.53 -8.98 8.12
N LEU A 364 1.25 -9.29 8.35
CA LEU A 364 0.12 -8.59 7.74
C LEU A 364 -0.07 -7.17 8.27
N ALA A 365 0.31 -6.90 9.52
CA ALA A 365 0.23 -5.56 10.09
C ALA A 365 1.21 -4.62 9.36
N GLU A 366 2.46 -5.06 9.21
CA GLU A 366 3.60 -4.30 8.68
C GLU A 366 3.69 -4.28 7.14
N SER A 367 3.28 -5.33 6.42
CA SER A 367 3.36 -5.37 4.95
C SER A 367 2.53 -4.27 4.29
N GLN A 368 3.13 -3.53 3.35
CA GLN A 368 2.46 -2.43 2.64
C GLN A 368 1.74 -2.89 1.38
N GLN A 369 2.05 -4.08 0.88
CA GLN A 369 1.55 -4.53 -0.40
C GLN A 369 0.20 -5.21 -0.31
N ARG A 370 -0.80 -4.65 -1.01
CA ARG A 370 -2.17 -5.19 -1.07
C ARG A 370 -2.24 -6.67 -1.47
N ARG A 371 -1.32 -7.14 -2.33
CA ARG A 371 -1.21 -8.56 -2.73
C ARG A 371 -0.79 -9.44 -1.56
N THR A 372 0.30 -9.08 -0.87
CA THR A 372 0.86 -9.79 0.28
C THR A 372 -0.16 -9.80 1.43
N ARG A 373 -0.65 -8.63 1.85
CA ARG A 373 -1.69 -8.49 2.88
C ARG A 373 -2.93 -9.34 2.60
N ARG A 374 -3.36 -9.45 1.33
CA ARG A 374 -4.49 -10.32 0.94
C ARG A 374 -4.16 -11.79 1.12
N ALA A 375 -3.02 -12.26 0.60
CA ALA A 375 -2.60 -13.66 0.73
C ALA A 375 -2.43 -14.08 2.19
N LEU A 376 -1.87 -13.20 3.03
CA LEU A 376 -1.74 -13.41 4.49
C LEU A 376 -3.12 -13.49 5.17
N ALA A 377 -4.04 -12.57 4.86
CA ALA A 377 -5.40 -12.60 5.42
C ALA A 377 -6.19 -13.85 4.99
N GLU A 378 -6.05 -14.29 3.74
CA GLU A 378 -6.65 -15.54 3.24
C GLU A 378 -6.03 -16.75 3.94
N ALA A 379 -4.71 -16.77 4.19
CA ALA A 379 -4.04 -17.82 4.95
C ALA A 379 -4.52 -17.91 6.41
N ILE A 380 -4.68 -16.78 7.12
CA ILE A 380 -5.24 -16.75 8.48
C ILE A 380 -6.70 -17.21 8.46
N SER A 381 -7.49 -16.74 7.48
CA SER A 381 -8.90 -17.13 7.34
C SER A 381 -9.09 -18.63 7.06
N ASP A 382 -8.11 -19.29 6.43
CA ASP A 382 -8.12 -20.73 6.19
C ASP A 382 -7.70 -21.51 7.44
N LEU A 383 -6.66 -21.05 8.16
CA LEU A 383 -6.20 -21.68 9.40
C LEU A 383 -7.24 -21.61 10.53
N CYS A 384 -7.86 -20.44 10.72
CA CYS A 384 -8.82 -20.21 11.80
C CYS A 384 -10.27 -20.56 11.43
N ARG A 385 -10.52 -21.20 10.27
CA ARG A 385 -11.88 -21.40 9.74
C ARG A 385 -12.75 -22.28 10.65
N ASP A 386 -12.18 -23.40 11.08
CA ASP A 386 -12.87 -24.39 11.93
C ASP A 386 -12.77 -24.03 13.43
N HIS A 387 -11.82 -23.15 13.78
CA HIS A 387 -11.48 -22.74 15.15
C HIS A 387 -11.35 -21.20 15.28
N PRO A 388 -12.41 -20.41 15.01
CA PRO A 388 -12.34 -18.95 15.02
C PRO A 388 -11.93 -18.37 16.39
N GLU A 389 -12.14 -19.11 17.48
CA GLU A 389 -11.70 -18.75 18.84
C GLU A 389 -10.21 -18.43 18.95
N GLN A 390 -9.36 -18.95 18.05
CA GLN A 390 -7.93 -18.62 17.98
C GLN A 390 -7.68 -17.12 17.75
N MET A 391 -8.61 -16.43 17.09
CA MET A 391 -8.56 -14.98 16.85
C MET A 391 -8.84 -14.13 18.10
N ALA A 392 -9.22 -14.74 19.24
CA ALA A 392 -9.63 -14.01 20.44
C ALA A 392 -8.56 -13.05 20.99
N GLN A 393 -7.28 -13.44 20.92
CA GLN A 393 -6.17 -12.57 21.36
C GLN A 393 -6.05 -11.33 20.46
N LEU A 394 -6.15 -11.51 19.14
CA LEU A 394 -6.06 -10.43 18.15
C LEU A 394 -7.23 -9.44 18.23
N VAL A 395 -8.42 -9.93 18.61
CA VAL A 395 -9.60 -9.09 18.88
C VAL A 395 -9.43 -8.26 20.17
N GLY A 396 -8.58 -8.70 21.10
CA GLY A 396 -8.25 -8.00 22.34
C GLY A 396 -7.04 -7.06 22.26
N ASP A 397 -6.38 -6.94 21.10
CA ASP A 397 -5.13 -6.19 20.95
C ASP A 397 -5.31 -4.66 21.21
N PRO A 398 -4.36 -3.99 21.91
CA PRO A 398 -4.44 -2.54 22.15
C PRO A 398 -4.39 -1.66 20.88
N ARG A 399 -3.85 -2.18 19.77
CA ARG A 399 -3.66 -1.51 18.48
C ARG A 399 -4.92 -1.68 17.62
N TRP A 400 -5.59 -0.57 17.33
CA TRP A 400 -6.87 -0.56 16.60
C TRP A 400 -6.81 -1.26 15.23
N TYR A 401 -5.64 -1.25 14.56
CA TYR A 401 -5.48 -1.86 13.24
C TYR A 401 -5.40 -3.39 13.31
N VAL A 402 -4.80 -3.96 14.36
CA VAL A 402 -4.79 -5.42 14.59
C VAL A 402 -6.22 -5.91 14.81
N VAL A 403 -6.95 -5.28 15.73
CA VAL A 403 -8.37 -5.59 16.00
C VAL A 403 -9.21 -5.46 14.73
N ARG A 404 -8.98 -4.41 13.92
CA ARG A 404 -9.69 -4.21 12.65
C ARG A 404 -9.40 -5.35 11.65
N ASN A 405 -8.14 -5.73 11.48
CA ASN A 405 -7.76 -6.82 10.58
C ASN A 405 -8.33 -8.16 11.06
N ALA A 406 -8.30 -8.43 12.37
CA ALA A 406 -8.90 -9.62 12.97
C ALA A 406 -10.42 -9.68 12.72
N VAL A 407 -11.14 -8.57 12.91
CA VAL A 407 -12.58 -8.48 12.61
C VAL A 407 -12.87 -8.66 11.12
N GLN A 408 -12.02 -8.13 10.23
CA GLN A 408 -12.16 -8.32 8.78
C GLN A 408 -12.01 -9.80 8.41
N ILE A 409 -11.00 -10.49 8.95
CA ILE A 409 -10.74 -11.92 8.75
C ILE A 409 -11.90 -12.76 9.33
N LEU A 410 -12.41 -12.43 10.51
CA LEU A 410 -13.61 -13.07 11.07
C LEU A 410 -14.83 -12.90 10.14
N GLY A 411 -14.98 -11.74 9.50
CA GLY A 411 -16.01 -11.53 8.46
C GLY A 411 -15.80 -12.38 7.19
N TRP A 412 -14.58 -12.83 6.90
CA TRP A 412 -14.31 -13.75 5.78
C TRP A 412 -14.62 -15.20 6.16
N ILE A 413 -14.32 -15.60 7.40
CA ILE A 413 -14.72 -16.89 7.98
C ILE A 413 -16.26 -16.99 8.02
N GLY A 414 -16.93 -15.97 8.56
CA GLY A 414 -18.38 -15.88 8.64
C GLY A 414 -19.03 -16.92 9.57
N GLY A 415 -20.37 -17.03 9.46
CA GLY A 415 -21.16 -17.97 10.26
C GLY A 415 -21.31 -17.58 11.73
N ASP A 416 -22.16 -18.31 12.47
CA ASP A 416 -22.59 -17.87 13.80
C ASP A 416 -21.53 -18.12 14.91
N GLY A 417 -20.46 -18.87 14.62
CA GLY A 417 -19.37 -19.13 15.56
C GLY A 417 -18.56 -17.88 15.94
N ILE A 418 -18.46 -16.88 15.05
CA ILE A 418 -17.66 -15.66 15.29
C ILE A 418 -18.35 -14.63 16.20
N ILE A 419 -19.62 -14.84 16.56
CA ILE A 419 -20.48 -13.84 17.23
C ILE A 419 -19.91 -13.39 18.58
N GLY A 420 -19.34 -14.31 19.36
CA GLY A 420 -18.71 -13.98 20.63
C GLY A 420 -17.53 -13.00 20.48
N LEU A 421 -16.76 -13.18 19.40
CA LEU A 421 -15.60 -12.36 19.06
C LEU A 421 -16.03 -11.00 18.52
N LEU A 422 -16.99 -10.96 17.59
CA LEU A 422 -17.55 -9.71 17.08
C LEU A 422 -18.18 -8.86 18.20
N ARG A 423 -18.86 -9.48 19.17
CA ARG A 423 -19.42 -8.80 20.34
C ARG A 423 -18.34 -8.10 21.19
N ALA A 424 -17.14 -8.68 21.30
CA ALA A 424 -16.02 -8.06 22.02
C ALA A 424 -15.49 -6.81 21.32
N ALA A 425 -15.37 -6.82 19.99
CA ALA A 425 -14.92 -5.67 19.20
C ALA A 425 -15.99 -4.57 19.03
N MET A 426 -17.27 -4.90 19.26
CA MET A 426 -18.41 -4.04 18.90
C MET A 426 -18.41 -2.65 19.54
N ARG A 427 -17.86 -2.53 20.76
CA ARG A 427 -17.76 -1.27 21.52
C ARG A 427 -16.36 -0.64 21.48
N HIS A 428 -15.51 -1.06 20.54
CA HIS A 428 -14.13 -0.56 20.44
C HIS A 428 -14.07 0.96 20.19
N ARG A 429 -13.06 1.62 20.78
CA ARG A 429 -12.87 3.09 20.75
C ARG A 429 -12.78 3.66 19.33
N ASP A 430 -12.08 2.95 18.43
CA ASP A 430 -11.86 3.39 17.05
C ASP A 430 -13.09 3.15 16.16
N PRO A 431 -13.63 4.18 15.46
CA PRO A 431 -14.78 4.04 14.57
C PRO A 431 -14.55 3.15 13.34
N ARG A 432 -13.30 2.86 12.94
CA ARG A 432 -12.98 1.92 11.86
C ARG A 432 -13.28 0.50 12.27
N VAL A 433 -12.89 0.10 13.48
CA VAL A 433 -13.18 -1.22 14.05
C VAL A 433 -14.68 -1.45 14.16
N ARG A 434 -15.44 -0.49 14.72
CA ARG A 434 -16.91 -0.63 14.82
C ARG A 434 -17.60 -0.79 13.46
N ARG A 435 -17.14 -0.09 12.42
CA ARG A 435 -17.68 -0.27 11.06
C ARG A 435 -17.30 -1.61 10.44
N GLU A 436 -16.10 -2.11 10.71
CA GLU A 436 -15.69 -3.46 10.29
C GLU A 436 -16.55 -4.54 10.98
N VAL A 437 -16.91 -4.36 12.26
CA VAL A 437 -17.85 -5.28 12.96
C VAL A 437 -19.20 -5.30 12.27
N VAL A 438 -19.75 -4.15 11.86
CA VAL A 438 -21.01 -4.10 11.09
C VAL A 438 -20.88 -4.82 9.74
N ALA A 439 -19.74 -4.70 9.06
CA ALA A 439 -19.50 -5.42 7.81
C ALA A 439 -19.38 -6.94 8.01
N ALA A 440 -18.70 -7.38 9.07
CA ALA A 440 -18.58 -8.79 9.44
C ALA A 440 -19.92 -9.41 9.89
N LEU A 441 -20.77 -8.65 10.58
CA LEU A 441 -22.12 -9.09 10.95
C LEU A 441 -23.02 -9.37 9.74
N GLY A 442 -22.75 -8.74 8.57
CA GLY A 442 -23.41 -9.08 7.30
C GLY A 442 -23.00 -10.45 6.72
N ARG A 443 -22.14 -11.21 7.41
CA ARG A 443 -21.69 -12.57 7.06
C ARG A 443 -22.09 -13.62 8.12
N VAL A 444 -22.95 -13.21 9.05
CA VAL A 444 -23.57 -14.00 10.13
C VAL A 444 -25.06 -14.15 9.84
N SER A 445 -25.75 -15.12 10.44
CA SER A 445 -27.21 -15.25 10.27
C SER A 445 -27.98 -14.02 10.77
N ASP A 446 -29.03 -13.60 10.05
CA ASP A 446 -29.86 -12.43 10.41
C ASP A 446 -30.37 -12.51 11.86
N VAL A 447 -30.76 -13.70 12.30
CA VAL A 447 -31.30 -13.97 13.65
C VAL A 447 -30.29 -13.61 14.74
N ALA A 448 -29.02 -13.89 14.49
CA ALA A 448 -27.96 -13.75 15.47
C ALA A 448 -27.19 -12.41 15.34
N ALA A 449 -27.15 -11.84 14.12
CA ALA A 449 -26.61 -10.51 13.85
C ALA A 449 -27.53 -9.36 14.30
N ARG A 450 -28.85 -9.49 14.11
CA ARG A 450 -29.83 -8.40 14.37
C ARG A 450 -29.78 -7.82 15.79
N PRO A 451 -29.72 -8.61 16.88
CA PRO A 451 -29.62 -8.06 18.23
C PRO A 451 -28.35 -7.22 18.46
N LEU A 452 -27.23 -7.62 17.85
CA LEU A 452 -25.96 -6.87 17.90
C LEU A 452 -26.07 -5.57 17.10
N LEU A 453 -26.57 -5.62 15.87
CA LEU A 453 -26.79 -4.44 15.03
C LEU A 453 -27.69 -3.40 15.75
N LEU A 454 -28.80 -3.84 16.35
CA LEU A 454 -29.68 -2.94 17.12
C LEU A 454 -28.98 -2.33 18.34
N GLU A 455 -28.15 -3.09 19.05
CA GLU A 455 -27.31 -2.56 20.15
C GLU A 455 -26.37 -1.44 19.66
N MET A 456 -25.75 -1.62 18.47
CA MET A 456 -24.82 -0.67 17.87
C MET A 456 -25.43 0.67 17.46
N LEU A 457 -26.76 0.80 17.34
CA LEU A 457 -27.41 2.10 17.09
C LEU A 457 -27.25 3.07 18.27
N THR A 458 -26.99 2.57 19.47
CA THR A 458 -26.89 3.38 20.69
C THR A 458 -25.53 4.07 20.77
N GLY A 459 -25.51 5.41 20.65
CA GLY A 459 -24.28 6.20 20.69
C GLY A 459 -23.45 6.13 19.41
N ALA A 460 -24.02 5.62 18.31
CA ALA A 460 -23.36 5.62 17.01
C ALA A 460 -23.12 7.04 16.47
N ASP A 461 -21.97 7.24 15.83
CA ASP A 461 -21.78 8.34 14.89
C ASP A 461 -22.62 8.12 13.62
N THR A 462 -22.90 9.19 12.86
CA THR A 462 -23.75 9.14 11.66
C THR A 462 -23.31 8.09 10.63
N ARG A 463 -22.01 7.84 10.47
CA ARG A 463 -21.51 6.85 9.50
C ARG A 463 -21.80 5.43 9.98
N LEU A 464 -21.55 5.15 11.25
CA LEU A 464 -21.88 3.87 11.87
C LEU A 464 -23.39 3.63 11.89
N PHE A 465 -24.18 4.63 12.27
CA PHE A 465 -25.65 4.56 12.31
C PHE A 465 -26.24 4.20 10.94
N CYS A 466 -25.80 4.87 9.87
CA CYS A 466 -26.24 4.54 8.51
C CYS A 466 -25.78 3.15 8.06
N ALA A 467 -24.57 2.73 8.42
CA ALA A 467 -24.05 1.39 8.08
C ALA A 467 -24.84 0.27 8.77
N VAL A 468 -25.19 0.44 10.05
CA VAL A 468 -26.03 -0.51 10.81
C VAL A 468 -27.42 -0.61 10.17
N LEU A 469 -28.06 0.53 9.90
CA LEU A 469 -29.39 0.54 9.27
C LEU A 469 -29.38 -0.15 7.89
N HIS A 470 -28.34 0.05 7.09
CA HIS A 470 -28.17 -0.66 5.81
C HIS A 470 -28.12 -2.18 5.97
N GLN A 471 -27.48 -2.71 7.01
CA GLN A 471 -27.44 -4.17 7.25
C GLN A 471 -28.79 -4.74 7.69
N LEU A 472 -29.65 -3.94 8.35
CA LEU A 472 -30.97 -4.39 8.82
C LEU A 472 -32.02 -4.56 7.70
N VAL A 473 -31.72 -4.11 6.47
CA VAL A 473 -32.61 -4.12 5.28
C VAL A 473 -32.86 -5.51 4.71
N THR A 474 -32.16 -6.56 5.18
CA THR A 474 -32.25 -7.94 4.65
C THR A 474 -33.66 -8.52 4.61
N GLN A 475 -34.49 -8.27 5.64
CA GLN A 475 -35.83 -8.85 5.77
C GLN A 475 -36.84 -7.87 6.36
N ARG A 476 -38.13 -8.10 6.10
CA ARG A 476 -39.21 -7.38 6.79
C ARG A 476 -39.25 -7.77 8.26
N ASP A 477 -39.30 -6.78 9.13
CA ASP A 477 -39.26 -6.96 10.58
C ASP A 477 -40.08 -5.86 11.27
N ALA A 478 -41.14 -6.28 11.95
CA ALA A 478 -42.03 -5.39 12.70
C ALA A 478 -41.32 -4.73 13.91
N GLU A 479 -40.34 -5.41 14.53
CA GLU A 479 -39.63 -4.87 15.70
C GLU A 479 -38.70 -3.71 15.28
N THR A 480 -37.88 -3.92 14.23
CA THR A 480 -37.07 -2.85 13.65
C THR A 480 -37.94 -1.74 13.06
N ALA A 481 -39.06 -2.06 12.40
CA ALA A 481 -40.00 -1.05 11.92
C ALA A 481 -40.54 -0.18 13.07
N HIS A 482 -40.94 -0.79 14.19
CA HIS A 482 -41.41 -0.09 15.37
C HIS A 482 -40.32 0.81 16.00
N LEU A 483 -39.08 0.32 16.09
CA LEU A 483 -37.93 1.12 16.55
C LEU A 483 -37.70 2.35 15.66
N LEU A 484 -37.76 2.19 14.34
CA LEU A 484 -37.58 3.27 13.37
C LEU A 484 -38.73 4.30 13.43
N VAL A 485 -39.97 3.85 13.62
CA VAL A 485 -41.11 4.73 13.94
C VAL A 485 -40.86 5.49 15.25
N GLY A 486 -40.27 4.85 16.26
CA GLY A 486 -39.83 5.51 17.51
C GLY A 486 -38.82 6.64 17.28
N TYR A 487 -37.88 6.47 16.35
CA TYR A 487 -36.96 7.54 15.94
C TYR A 487 -37.67 8.69 15.21
N LEU A 488 -38.61 8.41 14.30
CA LEU A 488 -39.40 9.43 13.60
C LEU A 488 -40.25 10.27 14.56
N ARG A 489 -40.86 9.61 15.56
CA ARG A 489 -41.74 10.25 16.55
C ARG A 489 -40.97 11.03 17.63
N ASN A 490 -39.64 10.96 17.67
CA ASN A 490 -38.82 11.62 18.69
C ASN A 490 -38.81 13.15 18.49
N PRO A 491 -39.08 13.98 19.50
CA PRO A 491 -39.03 15.45 19.38
C PRO A 491 -37.68 16.04 18.93
N THR A 492 -36.59 15.26 18.99
CA THR A 492 -35.26 15.66 18.50
C THR A 492 -34.96 15.21 17.07
N TYR A 493 -35.87 14.52 16.39
CA TYR A 493 -35.69 14.00 15.02
C TYR A 493 -35.24 15.07 14.01
N ASP A 494 -35.85 16.26 14.04
CA ASP A 494 -35.50 17.38 13.14
C ASP A 494 -34.03 17.83 13.28
N ARG A 495 -33.40 17.60 14.45
CA ARG A 495 -32.00 17.94 14.73
C ARG A 495 -30.99 16.89 14.24
N ARG A 496 -31.45 15.72 13.77
CA ARG A 496 -30.56 14.69 13.23
C ARG A 496 -29.95 15.15 11.88
N PRO A 497 -28.73 14.71 11.54
CA PRO A 497 -28.18 14.86 10.21
C PRO A 497 -29.10 14.25 9.14
N ASP A 498 -29.19 14.89 7.97
CA ASP A 498 -30.12 14.46 6.93
C ASP A 498 -29.79 13.06 6.35
N ALA A 499 -28.52 12.63 6.45
CA ALA A 499 -28.11 11.25 6.16
C ALA A 499 -28.81 10.23 7.08
N GLU A 500 -28.93 10.52 8.38
CA GLU A 500 -29.62 9.64 9.33
C GLU A 500 -31.14 9.64 9.09
N LYS A 501 -31.73 10.82 8.83
CA LYS A 501 -33.15 10.94 8.47
C LYS A 501 -33.46 10.11 7.22
N HIS A 502 -32.62 10.21 6.19
CA HIS A 502 -32.75 9.41 4.97
C HIS A 502 -32.60 7.92 5.27
N ALA A 503 -31.60 7.51 6.05
CA ALA A 503 -31.38 6.12 6.41
C ALA A 503 -32.55 5.53 7.20
N ILE A 504 -33.11 6.24 8.18
CA ILE A 504 -34.30 5.83 8.95
C ILE A 504 -35.49 5.60 8.01
N VAL A 505 -35.83 6.58 7.18
CA VAL A 505 -37.01 6.52 6.30
C VAL A 505 -36.84 5.46 5.20
N SER A 506 -35.63 5.34 4.63
CA SER A 506 -35.33 4.33 3.60
C SER A 506 -35.38 2.91 4.15
N THR A 507 -34.79 2.69 5.34
CA THR A 507 -34.80 1.38 6.02
C THR A 507 -36.22 1.00 6.42
N LEU A 508 -37.00 1.92 7.01
CA LEU A 508 -38.40 1.68 7.37
C LEU A 508 -39.26 1.33 6.14
N GLY A 509 -38.99 1.97 4.99
CA GLY A 509 -39.66 1.63 3.74
C GLY A 509 -39.34 0.23 3.20
N ALA A 510 -38.19 -0.35 3.59
CA ALA A 510 -37.78 -1.69 3.17
C ALA A 510 -38.18 -2.79 4.16
N VAL A 511 -38.01 -2.54 5.48
CA VAL A 511 -38.32 -3.53 6.53
C VAL A 511 -39.79 -3.48 7.00
N GLY A 512 -40.51 -2.42 6.64
CA GLY A 512 -41.84 -2.11 7.17
C GLY A 512 -42.92 -3.15 6.85
N THR A 513 -43.74 -3.41 7.86
CA THR A 513 -45.01 -4.17 7.78
C THR A 513 -46.21 -3.21 7.80
N ASP A 514 -47.42 -3.76 7.64
CA ASP A 514 -48.67 -2.99 7.74
C ASP A 514 -48.86 -2.31 9.11
N ASP A 515 -48.15 -2.78 10.15
CA ASP A 515 -48.23 -2.28 11.52
C ASP A 515 -47.63 -0.87 11.67
N ALA A 516 -46.69 -0.49 10.80
CA ALA A 516 -46.11 0.86 10.77
C ALA A 516 -46.98 1.89 10.03
N LEU A 517 -47.98 1.45 9.25
CA LEU A 517 -48.79 2.34 8.41
C LEU A 517 -49.62 3.38 9.19
N PRO A 518 -50.24 3.07 10.35
CA PRO A 518 -50.98 4.08 11.12
C PRO A 518 -50.10 5.23 11.63
N ASP A 519 -48.88 4.92 12.06
CA ASP A 519 -47.89 5.92 12.47
C ASP A 519 -47.40 6.75 11.28
N LEU A 520 -47.15 6.12 10.12
CA LEU A 520 -46.77 6.82 8.90
C LEU A 520 -47.89 7.71 8.34
N GLU A 521 -49.16 7.30 8.44
CA GLU A 521 -50.33 8.13 8.10
C GLU A 521 -50.42 9.34 9.04
N ALA A 522 -50.15 9.15 10.33
CA ALA A 522 -50.12 10.22 11.32
C ALA A 522 -48.97 11.22 11.05
N GLU A 523 -47.75 10.78 10.75
CA GLU A 523 -46.62 11.66 10.40
C GLU A 523 -46.88 12.43 9.09
N LEU A 524 -47.39 11.75 8.05
CA LEU A 524 -47.78 12.40 6.79
C LEU A 524 -48.85 13.49 7.03
N ALA A 525 -49.74 13.29 8.01
CA ALA A 525 -50.74 14.25 8.42
C ALA A 525 -50.24 15.33 9.39
N LYS A 526 -49.03 15.26 9.96
CA LYS A 526 -48.48 16.35 10.78
C LYS A 526 -48.12 17.55 9.91
N GLY A 527 -48.36 18.74 10.45
CA GLY A 527 -48.38 19.98 9.68
C GLY A 527 -47.70 21.15 10.37
N ASN A 528 -46.38 21.12 10.48
CA ASN A 528 -45.60 22.32 10.78
C ASN A 528 -45.43 23.16 9.51
N TRP A 529 -46.43 23.99 9.21
CA TRP A 529 -46.48 24.92 8.07
C TRP A 529 -45.28 25.90 7.99
N LEU A 530 -44.55 26.08 9.10
CA LEU A 530 -43.42 27.01 9.22
C LEU A 530 -42.02 26.34 9.21
N ALA A 531 -41.94 25.01 9.09
CA ALA A 531 -40.65 24.30 9.10
C ALA A 531 -40.06 24.18 7.68
N ARG A 532 -38.85 24.71 7.47
CA ARG A 532 -38.05 24.44 6.25
C ARG A 532 -37.84 22.92 6.13
N GLY A 533 -38.14 22.36 4.96
CA GLY A 533 -38.04 20.91 4.71
C GLY A 533 -39.29 20.08 5.03
N ALA A 534 -40.40 20.67 5.49
CA ALA A 534 -41.64 19.93 5.77
C ALA A 534 -42.27 19.26 4.53
N GLU A 535 -41.97 19.74 3.33
CA GLU A 535 -42.45 19.14 2.07
C GLU A 535 -41.56 17.97 1.61
N THR A 536 -40.24 18.12 1.67
CA THR A 536 -39.30 17.03 1.37
C THR A 536 -39.43 15.87 2.34
N HIS A 537 -39.68 16.16 3.63
CA HIS A 537 -39.98 15.13 4.62
C HIS A 537 -41.29 14.39 4.31
N ARG A 538 -42.39 15.09 3.99
CA ARG A 538 -43.67 14.44 3.63
C ARG A 538 -43.56 13.60 2.35
N LEU A 539 -42.81 14.05 1.36
CA LEU A 539 -42.51 13.25 0.16
C LEU A 539 -41.69 12.00 0.51
N ALA A 540 -40.73 12.10 1.44
CA ALA A 540 -39.96 10.95 1.90
C ALA A 540 -40.83 9.92 2.65
N ILE A 541 -41.77 10.38 3.51
CA ILE A 541 -42.75 9.51 4.19
C ILE A 541 -43.69 8.85 3.18
N ALA A 542 -44.22 9.59 2.20
CA ALA A 542 -45.07 9.02 1.15
C ALA A 542 -44.31 7.97 0.31
N ARG A 543 -43.03 8.21 -0.01
CA ARG A 543 -42.14 7.23 -0.68
C ARG A 543 -41.82 6.02 0.21
N CYS A 544 -41.73 6.18 1.52
CA CYS A 544 -41.58 5.07 2.47
C CYS A 544 -42.81 4.16 2.44
N ILE A 545 -44.02 4.73 2.56
CA ILE A 545 -45.29 3.98 2.43
C ILE A 545 -45.35 3.27 1.06
N ALA A 546 -44.96 3.95 -0.02
CA ALA A 546 -44.91 3.36 -1.37
C ALA A 546 -43.98 2.14 -1.43
N ARG A 547 -42.81 2.20 -0.77
CA ARG A 547 -41.81 1.11 -0.73
C ARG A 547 -42.25 -0.08 0.13
N ILE A 548 -43.05 0.13 1.19
CA ILE A 548 -43.70 -0.94 1.94
C ILE A 548 -44.60 -1.79 1.02
N GLY A 549 -45.27 -1.16 0.05
CA GLY A 549 -45.80 -1.81 -1.15
C GLY A 549 -46.96 -2.80 -0.95
N THR A 550 -47.48 -2.94 0.26
CA THR A 550 -48.62 -3.82 0.60
C THR A 550 -49.94 -3.26 0.06
N PRO A 551 -51.01 -4.08 -0.04
CA PRO A 551 -52.33 -3.58 -0.44
C PRO A 551 -52.85 -2.45 0.45
N ARG A 552 -52.60 -2.50 1.76
CA ARG A 552 -52.99 -1.45 2.71
C ARG A 552 -52.17 -0.17 2.54
N ALA A 553 -50.88 -0.29 2.21
CA ALA A 553 -50.04 0.87 1.90
C ALA A 553 -50.49 1.58 0.60
N ARG A 554 -50.94 0.82 -0.41
CA ARG A 554 -51.50 1.38 -1.66
C ARG A 554 -52.81 2.11 -1.43
N ASP A 555 -53.76 1.49 -0.74
CA ASP A 555 -55.04 2.15 -0.35
C ASP A 555 -54.79 3.47 0.42
N LEU A 556 -53.84 3.47 1.36
CA LEU A 556 -53.46 4.68 2.11
C LEU A 556 -52.98 5.79 1.17
N LEU A 557 -52.10 5.49 0.20
CA LEU A 557 -51.61 6.47 -0.77
C LEU A 557 -52.70 6.95 -1.73
N GLU A 558 -53.60 6.08 -2.18
CA GLU A 558 -54.75 6.43 -3.02
C GLU A 558 -55.72 7.36 -2.28
N ARG A 559 -56.06 7.05 -1.02
CA ARG A 559 -56.82 7.95 -0.13
C ARG A 559 -56.09 9.27 0.09
N GLY A 560 -54.76 9.22 0.27
CA GLY A 560 -53.90 10.39 0.41
C GLY A 560 -53.91 11.30 -0.82
N ALA A 561 -53.88 10.73 -2.02
CA ALA A 561 -53.97 11.42 -3.31
C ALA A 561 -55.35 12.07 -3.58
N LEU A 562 -56.36 11.76 -2.77
CA LEU A 562 -57.68 12.42 -2.77
C LEU A 562 -57.86 13.41 -1.60
N SER A 563 -56.80 13.66 -0.82
CA SER A 563 -56.87 14.51 0.37
C SER A 563 -57.15 15.98 0.06
N ARG A 564 -57.97 16.61 0.92
CA ARG A 564 -58.22 18.07 0.90
C ARG A 564 -56.99 18.89 1.28
N ARG A 565 -55.96 18.28 1.88
CA ARG A 565 -54.71 18.96 2.26
C ARG A 565 -53.72 18.87 1.09
N GLY A 566 -53.49 19.99 0.40
CA GLY A 566 -52.62 20.06 -0.79
C GLY A 566 -51.28 19.35 -0.61
N ALA A 567 -50.46 19.76 0.36
CA ALA A 567 -49.15 19.16 0.60
C ALA A 567 -49.16 17.64 0.94
N VAL A 568 -50.29 17.07 1.40
CA VAL A 568 -50.43 15.61 1.60
C VAL A 568 -50.75 14.94 0.27
N ARG A 569 -51.74 15.49 -0.45
CA ARG A 569 -52.13 15.03 -1.79
C ARG A 569 -50.93 15.03 -2.74
N ASP A 570 -50.22 16.14 -2.81
CA ASP A 570 -49.15 16.36 -3.77
C ASP A 570 -47.98 15.37 -3.50
N ALA A 571 -47.63 15.13 -2.22
CA ALA A 571 -46.67 14.10 -1.82
C ALA A 571 -47.12 12.67 -2.18
N CYS A 572 -48.41 12.33 -1.98
CA CYS A 572 -48.95 11.01 -2.34
C CYS A 572 -48.98 10.80 -3.86
N VAL A 573 -49.41 11.81 -4.62
CA VAL A 573 -49.44 11.78 -6.09
C VAL A 573 -48.04 11.56 -6.66
N GLU A 574 -47.02 12.27 -6.16
CA GLU A 574 -45.63 12.06 -6.60
C GLU A 574 -45.06 10.70 -6.19
N ALA A 575 -45.42 10.18 -5.01
CA ALA A 575 -45.02 8.83 -4.61
C ALA A 575 -45.67 7.74 -5.49
N VAL A 576 -46.96 7.89 -5.83
CA VAL A 576 -47.70 6.97 -6.72
C VAL A 576 -47.17 7.03 -8.16
N LYS A 577 -46.85 8.21 -8.69
CA LYS A 577 -46.19 8.35 -10.00
C LYS A 577 -44.85 7.61 -10.03
N GLY A 578 -44.03 7.74 -8.98
CA GLY A 578 -42.73 7.06 -8.88
C GLY A 578 -42.82 5.53 -8.93
N LEU A 579 -43.91 4.93 -8.44
CA LEU A 579 -44.14 3.48 -8.53
C LEU A 579 -44.42 2.98 -9.96
N HIS A 580 -44.86 3.85 -10.87
CA HIS A 580 -45.21 3.49 -12.26
C HIS A 580 -44.08 3.80 -13.26
N GLY A 581 -42.93 4.31 -12.78
CA GLY A 581 -41.83 4.82 -13.60
C GLY A 581 -40.60 3.91 -13.76
N HIS A 582 -40.59 2.72 -13.14
CA HIS A 582 -39.52 1.73 -13.30
C HIS A 582 -40.08 0.43 -13.90
N PRO A 583 -39.65 0.04 -15.11
CA PRO A 583 -39.86 -1.31 -15.66
C PRO A 583 -38.96 -2.36 -14.97
#